data_AF-A0A512D8M0-F1
#
_entry.id   AF-A0A512D8M0-F1
#
_cell.length_a   1.000
_cell.length_b   1.000
_cell.length_c   1.000
_cell.angle_alpha   90.00
_cell.angle_beta   90.00
_cell.angle_gamma   90.00
#
_symmetry.space_group_name_H-M   'P 1'
#
loop_
_entity.id
_entity.type
_entity.pdbx_description
1 polymer ?
#
loop_
_entity_poly.entity_id
_entity_poly.type
_entity_poly.pdbx_seq_one_letter_code
_entity_poly.pdbx_strand_id
1 'polypeptide(L)'
;MVADDVRFGSALPPVRAVDLSDLAPEVAGPLVALLAAVDGLGSLDEVDVDGRAADAVAAVIGQARSRLAVRQARMVAVIEADGLWSTQARSLSTWVARRYDVSARTAQVTVRLGRALRDHLPLTTCR
;
A
#
# COMPACT_ATOMS: atom_id res chain seq x y z
N MET A 1 0.41 -36.45 24.01
CA MET A 1 1.21 -35.38 23.40
C MET A 1 0.52 -35.02 22.09
N VAL A 2 -0.40 -34.06 22.14
CA VAL A 2 -1.22 -33.67 20.98
C VAL A 2 -0.38 -32.70 20.15
N ALA A 3 -0.11 -33.05 18.89
CA ALA A 3 0.49 -32.13 17.93
C ALA A 3 -0.56 -31.06 17.58
N ASP A 4 -0.24 -29.82 17.91
CA ASP A 4 -1.05 -28.64 17.59
C ASP A 4 -0.77 -28.28 16.13
N ASP A 5 -1.72 -28.64 15.26
CA ASP A 5 -1.66 -28.46 13.81
C ASP A 5 -2.08 -27.01 13.50
N VAL A 6 -1.20 -26.04 13.78
CA VAL A 6 -1.43 -24.62 13.46
C VAL A 6 -1.37 -24.46 11.95
N ARG A 7 -2.54 -24.59 11.31
CA ARG A 7 -2.73 -24.25 9.91
C ARG A 7 -2.71 -22.74 9.78
N PHE A 8 -1.57 -22.17 9.42
CA PHE A 8 -1.52 -20.83 8.86
C PHE A 8 -2.27 -20.88 7.52
N GLY A 9 -3.55 -20.51 7.55
CA GLY A 9 -4.34 -20.34 6.35
C GLY A 9 -3.68 -19.29 5.46
N SER A 10 -2.95 -19.75 4.44
CA SER A 10 -2.46 -18.94 3.33
C SER A 10 -3.64 -18.48 2.49
N ALA A 11 -4.34 -17.48 3.00
CA ALA A 11 -5.30 -16.73 2.24
C ALA A 11 -5.00 -15.26 2.51
N LEU A 12 -3.86 -14.80 1.98
CA LEU A 12 -3.75 -13.37 1.67
C LEU A 12 -5.03 -13.01 0.91
N PRO A 13 -5.77 -11.97 1.32
CA PRO A 13 -6.95 -11.56 0.59
C PRO A 13 -6.55 -11.32 -0.87
N PRO A 14 -7.34 -11.79 -1.85
CA PRO A 14 -7.00 -11.62 -3.25
C PRO A 14 -6.80 -10.13 -3.50
N VAL A 15 -5.62 -9.76 -3.99
CA VAL A 15 -5.35 -8.40 -4.47
C VAL A 15 -6.44 -8.12 -5.50
N ARG A 16 -7.39 -7.22 -5.18
CA ARG A 16 -8.36 -6.76 -6.16
C ARG A 16 -7.57 -6.25 -7.35
N ALA A 17 -7.72 -6.91 -8.50
CA ALA A 17 -7.08 -6.49 -9.73
C ALA A 17 -7.32 -4.99 -9.92
N VAL A 18 -6.25 -4.20 -9.86
CA VAL A 18 -6.33 -2.77 -10.09
C VAL A 18 -6.33 -2.60 -11.59
N ASP A 19 -7.41 -2.04 -12.14
CA ASP A 19 -7.43 -1.66 -13.54
C ASP A 19 -6.49 -0.46 -13.74
N LEU A 20 -5.47 -0.65 -14.57
CA LEU A 20 -4.47 0.35 -14.92
C LEU A 20 -4.65 0.86 -16.36
N SER A 21 -5.71 0.45 -17.06
CA SER A 21 -5.92 0.75 -18.48
C SER A 21 -6.06 2.25 -18.77
N ASP A 22 -6.48 3.03 -17.78
CA ASP A 22 -6.62 4.48 -17.86
C ASP A 22 -5.30 5.24 -17.60
N LEU A 23 -4.21 4.55 -17.25
CA LEU A 23 -2.92 5.17 -16.96
C LEU A 23 -2.03 5.25 -18.20
N ALA A 24 -1.26 6.34 -18.28
CA ALA A 24 -0.19 6.46 -19.27
C ALA A 24 0.84 5.32 -19.11
N PRO A 25 1.39 4.78 -20.22
CA PRO A 25 2.32 3.65 -20.18
C PRO A 25 3.53 3.86 -19.26
N GLU A 26 4.01 5.09 -19.16
CA GLU A 26 5.16 5.50 -18.33
C GLU A 26 4.88 5.35 -16.83
N VAL A 27 3.60 5.35 -16.43
CA VAL A 27 3.16 5.15 -15.05
C VAL A 27 2.70 3.70 -14.83
N ALA A 28 1.98 3.13 -15.79
CA ALA A 28 1.49 1.76 -15.71
C ALA A 28 2.63 0.74 -15.62
N GLY A 29 3.68 0.89 -16.44
CA GLY A 29 4.81 -0.05 -16.49
C GLY A 29 5.50 -0.24 -15.12
N PRO A 30 5.94 0.84 -14.45
CA PRO A 30 6.53 0.74 -13.11
C PRO A 30 5.60 0.14 -12.05
N LEU A 31 4.28 0.37 -12.12
CA LEU A 31 3.33 -0.22 -11.18
C LEU A 31 3.16 -1.73 -11.39
N VAL A 32 3.11 -2.18 -12.65
CA VAL A 32 3.10 -3.60 -12.99
C VAL A 32 4.40 -4.28 -12.52
N ALA A 33 5.54 -3.65 -12.76
CA ALA A 33 6.84 -4.16 -12.30
C ALA A 33 6.92 -4.25 -10.77
N LEU A 34 6.36 -3.27 -10.04
CA LEU A 34 6.30 -3.28 -8.59
C LEU A 34 5.42 -4.44 -8.07
N LEU A 35 4.24 -4.66 -8.66
CA LEU A 35 3.36 -5.77 -8.28
C LEU A 35 4.05 -7.12 -8.50
N ALA A 36 4.67 -7.30 -9.67
CA ALA A 36 5.43 -8.52 -9.97
C ALA A 36 6.60 -8.74 -9.01
N ALA A 37 7.29 -7.67 -8.59
CA ALA A 37 8.36 -7.76 -7.60
C ALA A 37 7.85 -8.17 -6.21
N VAL A 38 6.68 -7.65 -5.79
CA VAL A 38 6.04 -8.04 -4.53
C VAL A 38 5.56 -9.50 -4.57
N ASP A 39 4.98 -9.93 -5.69
CA ASP A 39 4.59 -11.33 -5.89
C ASP A 39 5.80 -12.27 -5.86
N GLY A 40 6.93 -11.85 -6.46
CA GLY A 40 8.20 -12.56 -6.39
C GLY A 40 8.71 -12.72 -4.95
N LEU A 41 8.61 -11.67 -4.12
CA LEU A 41 8.96 -11.76 -2.69
C LEU A 41 8.03 -12.70 -1.92
N GLY A 42 6.74 -12.74 -2.26
CA GLY A 42 5.77 -13.67 -1.65
C GLY A 42 5.99 -15.14 -2.01
N SER A 43 6.80 -15.41 -3.04
CA SER A 43 7.18 -16.77 -3.43
C SER A 43 8.43 -17.30 -2.72
N LEU A 44 9.09 -16.48 -1.88
CA LEU A 44 10.22 -16.92 -1.07
C LEU A 44 9.75 -17.89 0.02
N ASP A 45 10.36 -19.07 0.07
CA ASP A 45 10.13 -20.02 1.16
C ASP A 45 10.87 -19.55 2.42
N GLU A 46 10.13 -19.25 3.48
CA GLU A 46 10.66 -18.74 4.74
C GLU A 46 11.57 -19.77 5.45
N VAL A 47 11.46 -21.05 5.11
CA VAL A 47 12.19 -22.15 5.74
C VAL A 47 13.68 -22.14 5.42
N ASP A 48 14.09 -21.52 4.31
CA ASP A 48 15.49 -21.51 3.82
C ASP A 48 16.23 -20.18 4.02
N VAL A 49 15.63 -19.20 4.70
CA VAL A 49 16.23 -17.86 4.89
C VAL A 49 16.89 -17.76 6.27
N ASP A 50 18.21 -17.57 6.30
CA ASP A 50 18.91 -17.31 7.56
C ASP A 50 18.54 -15.92 8.15
N GLY A 51 18.77 -15.74 9.45
CA GLY A 51 18.38 -14.51 10.15
C GLY A 51 19.01 -13.22 9.60
N ARG A 52 20.20 -13.29 8.98
CA ARG A 52 20.85 -12.12 8.39
C ARG A 52 20.20 -11.76 7.05
N ALA A 53 19.90 -12.76 6.23
CA ALA A 53 19.16 -12.57 5.00
C ALA A 53 17.73 -12.04 5.28
N ALA A 54 17.06 -12.56 6.31
CA ALA A 54 15.74 -12.11 6.73
C ALA A 54 15.75 -10.63 7.18
N ASP A 55 16.74 -10.21 7.97
CA ASP A 55 16.90 -8.80 8.39
C ASP A 55 17.09 -7.86 7.20
N ALA A 56 17.97 -8.23 6.25
CA ALA A 56 18.20 -7.43 5.06
C ALA A 56 16.92 -7.29 4.21
N VAL A 57 16.16 -8.37 4.03
CA VAL A 57 14.88 -8.35 3.32
C VAL A 57 13.86 -7.47 4.06
N ALA A 58 13.71 -7.65 5.37
CA ALA A 58 12.78 -6.87 6.18
C ALA A 58 13.11 -5.35 6.15
N ALA A 59 14.40 -5.00 6.18
CA ALA A 59 14.85 -3.61 6.08
C ALA A 59 14.47 -2.98 4.73
N VAL A 60 14.69 -3.69 3.62
CA VAL A 60 14.32 -3.21 2.28
C VAL A 60 12.81 -3.06 2.13
N ILE A 61 12.02 -4.05 2.60
CA ILE A 61 10.56 -3.97 2.62
C ILE A 61 10.09 -2.77 3.45
N GLY A 62 10.67 -2.55 4.63
CA GLY A 62 10.35 -1.41 5.49
C GLY A 62 10.61 -0.06 4.82
N GLN A 63 11.73 0.08 4.11
CA GLN A 63 12.04 1.29 3.34
C GLN A 63 11.07 1.49 2.18
N ALA A 64 10.79 0.43 1.41
CA ALA A 64 9.85 0.48 0.28
C ALA A 64 8.44 0.86 0.76
N ARG A 65 7.94 0.18 1.79
CA ARG A 65 6.64 0.48 2.44
C ARG A 65 6.55 1.93 2.87
N SER A 66 7.59 2.48 3.50
CA SER A 66 7.59 3.87 3.96
C SER A 66 7.45 4.86 2.80
N ARG A 67 8.23 4.66 1.73
CA ARG A 67 8.18 5.52 0.53
C ARG A 67 6.82 5.41 -0.19
N LEU A 68 6.30 4.18 -0.33
CA LEU A 68 5.01 3.92 -0.95
C LEU A 68 3.86 4.50 -0.13
N ALA A 69 3.90 4.41 1.20
CA ALA A 69 2.89 5.00 2.08
C ALA A 69 2.80 6.53 1.92
N VAL A 70 3.95 7.21 1.80
CA VAL A 70 3.98 8.66 1.52
C VAL A 70 3.37 8.96 0.16
N ARG A 71 3.70 8.18 -0.88
CA ARG A 71 3.13 8.38 -2.22
C ARG A 71 1.62 8.13 -2.22
N GLN A 72 1.14 7.08 -1.56
CA GLN A 72 -0.28 6.78 -1.40
C GLN A 72 -1.02 7.90 -0.66
N ALA A 73 -0.46 8.41 0.45
CA ALA A 73 -1.06 9.52 1.19
C ALA A 73 -1.20 10.79 0.33
N ARG A 74 -0.22 11.09 -0.53
CA ARG A 74 -0.34 12.17 -1.52
C ARG A 74 -1.46 11.91 -2.54
N MET A 75 -1.61 10.68 -3.02
CA MET A 75 -2.70 10.34 -3.95
C MET A 75 -4.09 10.42 -3.27
N VAL A 76 -4.19 10.02 -1.99
CA VAL A 76 -5.41 10.23 -1.18
C VAL A 76 -5.77 11.72 -1.10
N ALA A 77 -4.76 12.60 -1.00
CA ALA A 77 -4.99 14.03 -1.00
C ALA A 77 -5.49 14.55 -2.37
N VAL A 78 -5.07 13.97 -3.49
CA VAL A 78 -5.61 14.29 -4.83
C VAL A 78 -7.07 13.82 -4.93
N ILE A 79 -7.34 12.56 -4.55
CA ILE A 79 -8.70 11.98 -4.54
C ILE A 79 -9.65 12.79 -3.66
N GLU A 80 -9.18 13.31 -2.53
CA GLU A 80 -9.96 14.19 -1.66
C GLU A 80 -10.40 15.46 -2.40
N ALA A 81 -9.47 16.11 -3.11
CA ALA A 81 -9.72 17.34 -3.85
C ALA A 81 -10.68 17.14 -5.02
N ASP A 82 -10.59 15.99 -5.70
CA ASP A 82 -11.48 15.63 -6.81
C ASP A 82 -12.87 15.17 -6.34
N GLY A 83 -13.05 14.91 -5.04
CA GLY A 83 -14.35 14.56 -4.47
C GLY A 83 -14.87 13.16 -4.82
N LEU A 84 -14.09 12.31 -5.50
CA LEU A 84 -14.47 10.97 -5.98
C LEU A 84 -14.99 10.04 -4.87
N TRP A 85 -14.58 10.27 -3.62
CA TRP A 85 -14.98 9.49 -2.45
C TRP A 85 -16.41 9.76 -1.96
N SER A 86 -16.95 10.95 -2.25
CA SER A 86 -18.16 11.49 -1.61
C SER A 86 -19.45 10.75 -1.99
N THR A 87 -19.47 10.11 -3.15
CA THR A 87 -20.61 9.30 -3.63
C THR A 87 -20.68 7.93 -2.97
N GLN A 88 -19.58 7.46 -2.37
CA GLN A 88 -19.43 6.08 -1.85
C GLN A 88 -19.33 6.02 -0.32
N ALA A 89 -18.99 7.13 0.35
CA ALA A 89 -18.87 7.16 1.80
C ALA A 89 -19.16 8.54 2.40
N ARG A 90 -19.55 8.56 3.69
CA ARG A 90 -19.83 9.79 4.44
C ARG A 90 -18.58 10.56 4.87
N SER A 91 -17.40 9.94 4.80
CA SER A 91 -16.12 10.59 5.06
C SER A 91 -15.01 9.94 4.24
N LEU A 92 -13.96 10.70 3.91
CA LEU A 92 -12.79 10.20 3.20
C LEU A 92 -12.11 9.06 3.95
N SER A 93 -11.97 9.12 5.27
CA SER A 93 -11.36 8.04 6.07
C SER A 93 -12.16 6.74 5.99
N THR A 94 -13.50 6.82 5.96
CA THR A 94 -14.35 5.63 5.76
C THR A 94 -14.19 5.07 4.36
N TRP A 95 -14.09 5.94 3.35
CA TRP A 95 -13.82 5.53 1.97
C TRP A 95 -12.46 4.82 1.85
N VAL A 96 -11.39 5.42 2.39
CA VAL A 96 -10.03 4.85 2.40
C VAL A 96 -9.99 3.50 3.11
N ALA A 97 -10.61 3.39 4.29
CA ALA A 97 -10.67 2.14 5.05
C ALA A 97 -11.27 1.00 4.23
N ARG A 98 -12.40 1.26 3.56
CA ARG A 98 -13.08 0.27 2.71
C ARG A 98 -12.35 0.00 1.39
N ARG A 99 -11.78 1.04 0.78
CA ARG A 99 -11.15 0.93 -0.55
C ARG A 99 -9.82 0.19 -0.51
N TYR A 100 -9.05 0.38 0.56
CA TYR A 100 -7.73 -0.23 0.76
C TYR A 100 -7.74 -1.40 1.74
N ASP A 101 -8.90 -1.76 2.27
CA ASP A 101 -9.08 -2.83 3.26
C ASP A 101 -8.17 -2.67 4.49
N VAL A 102 -8.23 -1.48 5.11
CA VAL A 102 -7.42 -1.14 6.29
C VAL A 102 -8.30 -0.69 7.45
N SER A 103 -7.75 -0.79 8.67
CA SER A 103 -8.41 -0.29 9.87
C SER A 103 -8.77 1.21 9.76
N ALA A 104 -9.83 1.62 10.45
CA ALA A 104 -10.24 3.03 10.50
C ALA A 104 -9.10 3.94 11.02
N ARG A 105 -8.30 3.47 11.98
CA ARG A 105 -7.14 4.21 12.49
C ARG A 105 -6.09 4.41 11.40
N THR A 106 -5.74 3.35 10.66
CA THR A 106 -4.79 3.43 9.55
C THR A 106 -5.29 4.42 8.50
N ALA A 107 -6.57 4.36 8.14
CA ALA A 107 -7.18 5.26 7.17
C ALA A 107 -7.11 6.74 7.63
N GLN A 108 -7.41 7.01 8.89
CA GLN A 108 -7.30 8.36 9.47
C GLN A 108 -5.86 8.88 9.44
N VAL A 109 -4.88 8.03 9.77
CA VAL A 109 -3.45 8.41 9.69
C VAL A 109 -3.05 8.74 8.26
N THR A 110 -3.45 7.93 7.29
CA THR A 110 -3.18 8.18 5.86
C THR A 110 -3.80 9.49 5.39
N VAL A 111 -5.07 9.76 5.72
CA VAL A 111 -5.75 11.01 5.37
C VAL A 111 -5.07 12.21 6.03
N ARG A 112 -4.74 12.12 7.32
CA ARG A 112 -4.04 13.20 8.04
C ARG A 112 -2.67 13.46 7.44
N LEU A 113 -1.92 12.42 7.10
CA LEU A 113 -0.63 12.54 6.43
C LEU A 113 -0.79 13.20 5.06
N GLY A 114 -1.77 12.77 4.25
CA GLY A 114 -2.04 13.37 2.94
C GLY A 114 -2.34 14.86 3.02
N ARG A 115 -3.21 15.27 3.96
CA ARG A 115 -3.50 16.69 4.23
C ARG A 115 -2.26 17.45 4.67
N ALA A 116 -1.51 16.93 5.64
CA ALA A 116 -0.27 17.57 6.10
C ALA A 116 0.76 17.74 4.96
N LEU A 117 0.89 16.74 4.07
CA LEU A 117 1.78 16.83 2.90
C LEU A 117 1.30 17.86 1.87
N ARG A 118 -0.02 18.00 1.68
CA ARG A 118 -0.60 19.03 0.80
C ARG A 118 -0.38 20.43 1.38
N ASP A 119 -0.67 20.59 2.66
CA ASP A 119 -0.74 21.89 3.33
C ASP A 119 0.65 22.45 3.68
N HIS A 120 1.63 21.58 3.99
CA HIS A 120 2.96 21.99 4.46
C HIS A 120 4.11 21.66 3.50
N LEU A 121 3.88 20.85 2.46
CA LEU A 121 4.88 20.51 1.44
C LEU A 121 4.29 20.60 0.03
N PRO A 122 3.69 21.76 -0.35
CA PRO A 122 3.00 21.86 -1.63
C PRO A 122 3.95 21.73 -2.84
N LEU A 123 5.24 22.06 -2.72
CA LEU A 123 6.13 22.25 -3.88
C LEU A 123 7.62 21.92 -3.61
N THR A 124 7.99 20.64 -3.45
CA THR A 124 9.37 20.19 -3.73
C THR A 124 9.52 19.53 -5.11
N THR A 125 8.57 19.74 -6.01
CA THR A 125 8.80 19.58 -7.45
C THR A 125 9.42 20.87 -7.98
N CYS A 126 10.74 21.00 -7.81
CA CYS A 126 11.53 21.82 -8.73
C CYS A 126 11.35 21.22 -10.13
N ARG A 127 10.97 22.08 -11.07
CA ARG A 127 10.76 21.78 -12.48
C ARG A 127 12.09 21.63 -13.21
#